data_AF-A0A0N4YZI9-F1
#
_entry.id   AF-A0A0N4YZI9-F1
#
_cell.length_a   1.000
_cell.length_b   1.000
_cell.length_c   1.000
_cell.angle_alpha   90.00
_cell.angle_beta   90.00
_cell.angle_gamma   90.00
#
_symmetry.space_group_name_H-M   'P 1'
#
loop_
_entity.id
_entity.type
_entity.pdbx_description
1 polymer ?
#
loop_
_entity_poly.entity_id
_entity_poly.type
_entity_poly.pdbx_seq_one_letter_code
_entity_poly.pdbx_strand_id
1 'polypeptide(L)'
;MPLVVALPVVVTFLASHIIPAEAATAFGCTGTLTDAQREEFLNLMNDLRKEVSAGSTIMDASNTTLTAENMYKLDWSCDFEQMAQNLVQSCSAYPSYPPAENALIFKQFVTHQ
;
A
#
# COMPACT_ATOMS: atom_id res chain seq x y z
N MET A 1 55.61 16.29 24.29
CA MET A 1 55.42 14.87 24.71
C MET A 1 55.57 14.83 26.22
N PRO A 2 54.77 14.08 27.02
CA PRO A 2 53.53 13.30 26.77
C PRO A 2 52.30 14.02 27.40
N LEU A 3 51.03 13.78 27.07
CA LEU A 3 50.16 12.58 27.03
C LEU A 3 49.36 12.35 28.34
N VAL A 4 48.03 12.35 28.17
CA VAL A 4 46.89 11.87 28.99
C VAL A 4 46.53 12.57 30.31
N VAL A 5 45.35 13.22 30.32
CA VAL A 5 44.41 13.15 31.46
C VAL A 5 43.09 12.63 30.90
N ALA A 6 42.76 11.40 31.26
CA ALA A 6 41.47 10.78 31.03
C ALA A 6 40.46 11.36 32.04
N LEU A 7 39.23 11.64 31.61
CA LEU A 7 37.99 11.32 32.34
C LEU A 7 36.79 11.56 31.39
N PRO A 8 35.69 10.80 31.54
CA PRO A 8 34.78 10.42 30.48
C PRO A 8 33.72 11.49 30.24
N VAL A 9 33.41 11.76 28.98
CA VAL A 9 32.14 12.43 28.66
C VAL A 9 31.26 11.43 27.96
N VAL A 10 30.62 10.60 28.78
CA VAL A 10 29.39 9.91 28.42
C VAL A 10 28.33 11.01 28.23
N VAL A 11 28.31 11.63 27.04
CA VAL A 11 27.12 12.39 26.62
C VAL A 11 26.17 11.36 26.04
N THR A 12 25.28 10.86 26.88
CA THR A 12 24.04 10.21 26.45
C THR A 12 23.30 11.17 25.52
N PHE A 13 23.52 11.05 24.22
CA PHE A 13 22.63 11.56 23.19
C PHE A 13 21.36 10.71 23.20
N LEU A 14 20.55 10.87 24.24
CA LEU A 14 19.11 10.63 24.15
C LEU A 14 18.50 11.81 23.37
N ALA A 15 18.90 11.92 22.10
CA ALA A 15 18.08 12.63 21.14
C ALA A 15 16.88 11.71 20.91
N SER A 16 15.82 11.98 21.66
CA SER A 16 14.47 11.53 21.36
C SER A 16 14.25 11.68 19.86
N HIS A 17 14.24 10.56 19.15
CA HIS A 17 13.74 10.52 17.79
C HIS A 17 12.25 10.79 17.91
N ILE A 18 11.86 12.06 17.76
CA ILE A 18 10.47 12.39 17.47
C ILE A 18 10.24 11.80 16.08
N ILE A 19 9.75 10.56 16.04
CA ILE A 19 9.16 10.02 14.82
C ILE A 19 7.98 10.95 14.55
N PRO A 20 7.96 11.73 13.46
CA PRO A 20 6.75 12.42 13.09
C PRO A 20 5.70 11.33 12.94
N ALA A 21 4.69 11.34 13.80
CA ALA A 21 3.48 10.61 13.54
C ALA A 21 2.90 11.25 12.28
N GLU A 22 3.13 10.62 11.13
CA GLU A 22 2.36 10.92 9.93
C GLU A 22 0.91 10.87 10.38
N ALA A 23 0.24 12.02 10.28
CA ALA A 23 -1.17 12.11 10.60
C ALA A 23 -1.87 11.16 9.64
N ALA A 24 -2.20 9.95 10.12
CA ALA A 24 -2.89 8.95 9.34
C ALA A 24 -4.06 9.64 8.65
N THR A 25 -4.10 9.55 7.33
CA THR A 25 -5.22 10.09 6.57
C THR A 25 -6.50 9.46 7.11
N ALA A 26 -7.41 10.27 7.67
CA ALA A 26 -8.64 9.73 8.26
C ALA A 26 -9.59 9.36 7.12
N PHE A 27 -9.58 8.10 6.68
CA PHE A 27 -10.43 7.60 5.59
C PHE A 27 -11.92 7.58 5.95
N GLY A 28 -12.24 7.61 7.25
CA GLY A 28 -13.63 7.67 7.72
C GLY A 28 -14.43 6.38 7.49
N CYS A 29 -13.77 5.29 7.11
CA CYS A 29 -14.42 4.01 6.88
C CYS A 29 -14.63 3.24 8.19
N THR A 30 -15.79 2.60 8.31
CA THR A 30 -16.04 1.59 9.35
C THR A 30 -15.62 0.24 8.80
N GLY A 31 -14.71 -0.47 9.49
CA GLY A 31 -14.20 -1.73 8.99
C GLY A 31 -13.11 -2.34 9.87
N THR A 32 -12.54 -3.44 9.39
CA THR A 32 -11.46 -4.18 10.06
C THR A 32 -10.09 -3.57 9.78
N LEU A 33 -9.95 -2.81 8.68
CA LEU A 33 -8.70 -2.13 8.34
C LEU A 33 -8.50 -0.89 9.19
N THR A 34 -7.23 -0.63 9.53
CA THR A 34 -6.78 0.64 10.09
C THR A 34 -6.53 1.65 8.97
N ASP A 35 -6.56 2.95 9.29
CA ASP A 35 -6.27 4.00 8.31
C ASP A 35 -4.85 3.89 7.75
N ALA A 36 -3.87 3.48 8.56
CA ALA A 36 -2.51 3.22 8.08
C ALA A 36 -2.47 2.12 7.00
N GLN A 37 -3.26 1.05 7.15
CA GLN A 37 -3.35 -0.01 6.13
C GLN A 37 -4.01 0.50 4.85
N ARG A 38 -5.08 1.29 4.98
CA ARG A 38 -5.75 1.90 3.81
C ARG A 38 -4.79 2.80 3.04
N GLU A 39 -4.01 3.61 3.75
CA GLU A 39 -2.99 4.49 3.19
C GLU A 39 -1.91 3.71 2.47
N GLU A 40 -1.38 2.67 3.11
CA GLU A 40 -0.37 1.78 2.52
C GLU A 40 -0.86 1.16 1.20
N PHE A 41 -2.06 0.56 1.20
CA PHE A 41 -2.62 -0.04 -0.01
C PHE A 41 -2.90 0.99 -1.10
N LEU A 42 -3.48 2.15 -0.75
CA LEU A 42 -3.79 3.20 -1.72
C LEU A 42 -2.52 3.78 -2.35
N ASN A 43 -1.48 4.00 -1.55
CA ASN A 43 -0.20 4.52 -2.03
C ASN A 43 0.49 3.51 -2.93
N LEU A 44 0.59 2.25 -2.51
CA LEU A 44 1.17 1.18 -3.33
C LEU A 44 0.51 1.10 -4.71
N MET A 45 -0.83 1.08 -4.76
CA MET A 45 -1.55 0.98 -6.05
C MET A 45 -1.34 2.23 -6.91
N ASN A 46 -1.32 3.42 -6.31
CA ASN A 46 -1.11 4.67 -7.05
C ASN A 46 0.33 4.81 -7.55
N ASP A 47 1.32 4.32 -6.81
CA ASP A 47 2.72 4.31 -7.23
C ASP A 47 2.91 3.36 -8.41
N LEU A 48 2.36 2.14 -8.36
CA LEU A 48 2.39 1.22 -9.49
C LEU A 48 1.70 1.82 -10.73
N ARG A 49 0.55 2.48 -10.56
CA ARG A 49 -0.16 3.17 -11.66
C ARG A 49 0.68 4.30 -12.27
N LYS A 50 1.38 5.06 -11.43
CA LYS A 50 2.31 6.11 -11.86
C LYS A 50 3.47 5.53 -12.66
N GLU A 51 4.06 4.42 -12.22
CA GLU A 51 5.12 3.72 -12.95
C GLU A 51 4.67 3.22 -14.31
N VAL A 52 3.46 2.64 -14.40
CA VAL A 52 2.86 2.27 -15.71
C VAL A 52 2.66 3.50 -16.59
N SER A 53 2.13 4.59 -16.05
CA SER A 53 1.90 5.79 -16.86
C SER A 53 3.20 6.40 -17.38
N ALA A 54 4.27 6.35 -16.59
CA ALA A 54 5.59 6.85 -16.95
C ALA A 54 6.36 5.94 -17.93
N GLY A 55 5.98 4.67 -18.07
CA GLY A 55 6.69 3.72 -18.93
C GLY A 55 8.04 3.28 -18.39
N SER A 56 8.25 3.27 -17.08
CA SER A 56 9.58 3.14 -16.47
C SER A 56 10.00 1.70 -16.15
N THR A 57 9.19 0.98 -15.36
CA THR A 57 9.66 -0.15 -14.55
C THR A 57 8.80 -1.40 -14.68
N ILE A 58 7.51 -1.25 -15.02
CA ILE A 58 6.59 -2.36 -15.15
C ILE A 58 6.55 -2.82 -16.61
N MET A 59 6.87 -4.10 -16.84
CA MET A 59 6.94 -4.71 -18.16
C MET A 59 5.90 -5.82 -18.33
N ASP A 60 5.52 -6.08 -19.58
CA ASP A 60 4.76 -7.28 -19.94
C ASP A 60 5.65 -8.53 -20.01
N ALA A 61 5.04 -9.68 -20.30
CA ALA A 61 5.74 -10.95 -20.44
C ALA A 61 6.75 -10.99 -21.61
N SER A 62 6.69 -10.02 -22.52
CA SER A 62 7.60 -9.88 -23.65
C SER A 62 8.73 -8.88 -23.37
N ASN A 63 8.92 -8.45 -22.12
CA ASN A 63 9.87 -7.41 -21.69
C ASN A 63 9.62 -6.04 -22.34
N THR A 64 8.38 -5.73 -22.68
CA THR A 64 7.98 -4.39 -23.17
C THR A 64 7.42 -3.58 -22.02
N THR A 65 7.93 -2.36 -21.81
CA THR A 65 7.40 -1.46 -20.77
C THR A 65 5.93 -1.10 -21.04
N LEU A 66 5.10 -1.25 -20.01
CA LEU A 66 3.71 -0.82 -20.05
C LEU A 66 3.66 0.70 -20.03
N THR A 67 2.80 1.30 -20.87
CA THR A 67 2.58 2.75 -20.93
C THR A 67 1.08 3.05 -20.90
N ALA A 68 0.69 4.17 -20.30
CA ALA A 68 -0.71 4.60 -20.27
C ALA A 68 -0.85 6.13 -20.23
N GLU A 69 -1.59 6.68 -21.19
CA GLU A 69 -1.80 8.13 -21.31
C GLU A 69 -2.85 8.68 -20.34
N ASN A 70 -3.87 7.90 -19.98
CA ASN A 70 -5.02 8.34 -19.16
C ASN A 70 -5.14 7.55 -17.86
N MET A 71 -4.04 7.41 -17.11
CA MET A 71 -4.00 6.65 -15.87
C MET A 71 -4.39 7.52 -14.66
N TYR A 72 -5.68 7.50 -14.29
CA TYR A 72 -6.18 8.29 -13.16
C TYR A 72 -5.66 7.80 -11.81
N LYS A 73 -5.39 8.72 -10.88
CA LYS A 73 -5.12 8.37 -9.49
C LYS A 73 -6.38 7.77 -8.85
N LEU A 74 -6.21 6.71 -8.07
CA LEU A 74 -7.27 6.09 -7.29
C LEU A 74 -7.49 6.87 -5.99
N ASP A 75 -8.75 6.91 -5.58
CA ASP A 75 -9.18 7.31 -4.24
C ASP A 75 -9.75 6.09 -3.51
N TRP A 76 -9.72 6.12 -2.18
CA TRP A 76 -10.30 5.06 -1.36
C TRP A 76 -11.82 5.17 -1.31
N SER A 77 -12.51 4.03 -1.39
CA SER A 77 -13.96 3.94 -1.23
C SER A 77 -14.29 2.96 -0.13
N CYS A 78 -14.95 3.44 0.93
CA CYS A 78 -15.41 2.58 2.03
C CYS A 78 -16.43 1.53 1.56
N ASP A 79 -17.23 1.84 0.54
CA ASP A 79 -18.22 0.90 0.00
C ASP A 79 -17.52 -0.29 -0.68
N PHE A 80 -16.46 -0.01 -1.46
CA PHE A 80 -15.66 -1.06 -2.08
C PHE A 80 -14.84 -1.86 -1.07
N GLU A 81 -14.32 -1.21 -0.02
CA GLU A 81 -13.70 -1.90 1.11
C GLU A 81 -14.69 -2.87 1.77
N GLN A 82 -15.92 -2.43 2.07
CA GLN A 82 -16.92 -3.27 2.70
C GLN A 82 -17.33 -4.45 1.81
N MET A 83 -17.48 -4.22 0.50
CA MET A 83 -17.73 -5.31 -0.46
C MET A 83 -16.59 -6.33 -0.45
N ALA A 84 -15.33 -5.87 -0.52
CA ALA A 84 -14.17 -6.75 -0.47
C ALA A 84 -14.12 -7.56 0.85
N GLN A 85 -14.36 -6.89 1.99
CA GLN A 85 -14.40 -7.52 3.31
C GLN A 85 -15.47 -8.62 3.35
N ASN A 86 -16.67 -8.37 2.83
CA ASN A 86 -17.75 -9.36 2.79
C ASN A 86 -17.39 -10.60 1.96
N LEU A 87 -16.68 -10.42 0.85
CA LEU A 87 -16.27 -11.53 -0.02
C LEU A 87 -15.23 -12.45 0.62
N VAL A 88 -14.34 -11.89 1.44
CA VAL A 88 -13.23 -12.65 2.06
C VAL A 88 -13.53 -13.13 3.47
N GLN A 89 -14.67 -12.74 4.07
CA GLN A 89 -15.05 -13.08 5.45
C GLN A 89 -14.99 -14.58 5.77
N SER A 90 -15.36 -15.43 4.81
CA SER A 90 -15.34 -16.88 5.02
C SER A 90 -13.96 -17.52 4.80
N CYS A 91 -12.96 -16.73 4.39
CA CYS A 91 -11.65 -17.19 3.93
C CYS A 91 -11.74 -18.33 2.91
N SER A 92 -12.78 -18.35 2.08
CA SER A 92 -12.96 -19.38 1.06
C SER A 92 -11.86 -19.25 0.00
N ALA A 93 -11.29 -20.37 -0.41
CA ALA A 93 -10.40 -20.41 -1.59
C ALA A 93 -11.14 -19.98 -2.88
N TYR A 94 -12.47 -20.04 -2.85
CA TYR A 94 -13.36 -19.63 -3.93
C TYR A 94 -14.38 -18.62 -3.36
N PRO A 95 -14.01 -17.34 -3.22
CA PRO A 95 -14.97 -16.31 -2.85
C PRO A 95 -16.05 -16.19 -3.94
N SER A 96 -17.26 -15.81 -3.55
CA SER A 96 -18.33 -15.49 -4.51
C SER A 96 -17.92 -14.35 -5.44
N TYR A 97 -18.49 -14.29 -6.64
CA TYR A 97 -18.20 -13.19 -7.56
C TYR A 97 -18.73 -11.86 -7.01
N PRO A 98 -17.96 -10.76 -7.06
CA PRO A 98 -18.50 -9.42 -6.83
C PRO A 98 -19.62 -9.09 -7.83
N PRO A 99 -20.56 -8.18 -7.49
CA PRO A 99 -21.56 -7.69 -8.44
C PRO A 99 -20.90 -7.21 -9.73
N ALA A 100 -21.39 -7.64 -10.89
CA ALA A 100 -20.76 -7.41 -12.19
C ALA A 100 -20.58 -5.91 -12.52
N GLU A 101 -21.47 -5.07 -12.01
CA GLU A 101 -21.43 -3.60 -12.15
C GLU A 101 -20.22 -2.94 -11.45
N ASN A 102 -19.68 -3.57 -10.41
CA ASN A 102 -18.60 -3.01 -9.58
C ASN A 102 -17.23 -3.68 -9.82
N ALA A 103 -17.15 -4.65 -10.74
CA ALA A 103 -16.00 -5.53 -10.88
C ALA A 103 -15.67 -5.89 -12.33
N LEU A 104 -15.60 -4.88 -13.19
CA LEU A 104 -15.39 -5.01 -14.65
C LEU A 104 -14.10 -5.78 -15.04
N ILE A 105 -13.13 -5.95 -14.12
CA ILE A 105 -11.84 -6.61 -14.39
C ILE A 105 -11.50 -7.67 -13.32
N PHE A 106 -12.49 -8.21 -12.60
CA PHE A 106 -12.19 -9.29 -11.65
C PHE A 106 -11.78 -10.56 -12.40
N LYS A 107 -10.49 -10.91 -12.31
CA LYS A 107 -9.97 -12.22 -12.71
C LYS A 107 -9.51 -12.95 -11.45
N GLN A 108 -10.23 -13.98 -11.04
CA GLN A 108 -9.76 -14.88 -10.00
C GLN A 108 -8.57 -15.67 -10.54
N PHE A 109 -7.37 -15.41 -10.01
CA PHE A 109 -6.21 -16.26 -10.27
C PHE A 109 -6.34 -17.49 -9.39
N VAL A 110 -7.06 -18.51 -9.88
CA VAL A 110 -7.04 -19.82 -9.25
C VAL A 110 -5.65 -20.39 -9.54
N THR A 111 -4.76 -20.38 -8.54
CA THR A 111 -3.56 -21.21 -8.61
C THR A 111 -4.04 -22.65 -8.67
N HIS A 112 -4.00 -23.26 -9.86
CA HIS A 112 -4.06 -24.71 -9.96
C HIS A 112 -2.92 -25.26 -9.10
N GLN A 113 -3.28 -26.07 -8.09
CA GLN A 113 -2.35 -27.02 -7.48
C GLN A 113 -1.79 -27.97 -8.52
#